data_AF-A0A2A4JG23-F1
#
_entry.id   AF-A0A2A4JG23-F1
#
_cell.length_a   1.000
_cell.length_b   1.000
_cell.length_c   1.000
_cell.angle_alpha   90.00
_cell.angle_beta   90.00
_cell.angle_gamma   90.00
#
_symmetry.space_group_name_H-M   'P 1'
#
loop_
_entity.id
_entity.type
_entity.pdbx_description
1 polymer ?
#
loop_
_entity_poly.entity_id
_entity_poly.type
_entity_poly.pdbx_seq_one_letter_code
_entity_poly.pdbx_strand_id
1 'polypeptide(L)'
;MDELSNLPDEYTENIKHSLNLLTYGNIMIYHQPTTFWEKRCRPYIVVCSVVTYISSLTMYLGNVFRGELQLTELAYVVSVYMVSIQAILKAAIAIFNTNEIRSIIQELGCMWRTQDLTEEQINKKNAQLKRLKFCYAVFRIVYFFLGMEFLMISLCSNLATAFTLLQEDLQSVKPQPNNIALKSLIARHQKLISLSLQLDNVFDKVIFVNLTSAAVPLCFFGFSAK
;
A
#
# COMPACT_ATOMS: atom_id res chain seq x y z
N MET A 1 6.36 4.33 -26.22
CA MET A 1 6.88 2.95 -26.27
C MET A 1 7.94 2.81 -27.36
N ASP A 2 7.87 3.62 -28.43
CA ASP A 2 8.81 3.62 -29.57
C ASP A 2 10.24 4.12 -29.25
N GLU A 3 10.43 4.96 -28.23
CA GLU A 3 11.79 5.36 -27.79
C GLU A 3 12.46 4.27 -26.94
N LEU A 4 11.69 3.46 -26.23
CA LEU A 4 12.19 2.40 -25.36
C LEU A 4 12.57 1.14 -26.16
N SER A 5 11.96 0.95 -27.34
CA SER A 5 12.28 -0.14 -28.27
C SER A 5 13.63 0.02 -28.97
N ASN A 6 14.25 1.20 -28.90
CA ASN A 6 15.60 1.43 -29.44
C ASN A 6 16.71 1.04 -28.45
N LEU A 7 16.35 0.69 -27.21
CA LEU A 7 17.30 0.32 -26.16
C LEU A 7 17.44 -1.21 -26.07
N PRO A 8 18.58 -1.72 -25.56
CA PRO A 8 18.77 -3.16 -25.39
C PRO A 8 17.68 -3.81 -24.55
N ASP A 9 17.12 -4.93 -25.02
CA ASP A 9 16.01 -5.63 -24.36
C ASP A 9 16.32 -5.99 -22.90
N GLU A 10 17.54 -6.45 -22.65
CA GLU A 10 18.03 -6.79 -21.30
C GLU A 10 17.93 -5.59 -20.34
N TYR A 11 18.26 -4.38 -20.80
CA TYR A 11 18.16 -3.16 -20.00
C TYR A 11 16.70 -2.79 -19.76
N THR A 12 15.91 -2.77 -20.84
CA THR A 12 14.50 -2.38 -20.81
C THR A 12 13.66 -3.30 -19.91
N GLU A 13 13.89 -4.61 -19.93
CA GLU A 13 13.18 -5.58 -19.08
C GLU A 13 13.36 -5.27 -17.59
N ASN A 14 14.57 -4.87 -17.17
CA ASN A 14 14.89 -4.61 -15.77
C ASN A 14 14.20 -3.35 -15.20
N ILE A 15 13.92 -2.36 -16.05
CA ILE A 15 13.26 -1.10 -15.65
C ILE A 15 11.76 -1.10 -15.96
N LYS A 16 11.27 -2.03 -16.79
CA LYS A 16 9.85 -2.10 -17.20
C LYS A 16 8.91 -2.21 -16.00
N HIS A 17 9.26 -3.00 -14.99
CA HIS A 17 8.43 -3.17 -13.81
C HIS A 17 8.28 -1.87 -13.00
N SER A 18 9.36 -1.10 -12.80
CA SER A 18 9.30 0.16 -12.07
C SER A 18 8.55 1.23 -12.88
N LEU A 19 8.77 1.31 -14.19
CA LEU A 19 8.04 2.22 -15.08
C LEU A 19 6.54 1.91 -15.11
N ASN A 20 6.15 0.63 -15.11
CA ASN A 20 4.75 0.23 -15.03
C ASN A 20 4.12 0.62 -13.68
N LEU A 21 4.85 0.43 -12.57
CA LEU A 21 4.38 0.83 -11.24
C LEU A 21 4.13 2.35 -11.16
N LEU A 22 5.07 3.15 -11.67
CA LEU A 22 4.93 4.60 -11.77
C LEU A 22 3.77 5.00 -12.67
N THR A 23 3.56 4.27 -13.77
CA THR A 23 2.43 4.49 -14.66
C THR A 23 1.12 4.23 -13.93
N TYR A 24 0.99 3.18 -13.11
CA TYR A 24 -0.22 2.96 -12.29
C TYR A 24 -0.47 4.13 -11.33
N GLY A 25 0.59 4.67 -10.72
CA GLY A 25 0.58 5.90 -9.92
C GLY A 25 0.41 7.20 -10.71
N ASN A 26 0.10 7.13 -12.01
CA ASN A 26 -0.14 8.26 -12.90
C ASN A 26 1.09 9.15 -13.16
N ILE A 27 2.29 8.65 -12.91
CA ILE A 27 3.57 9.29 -13.26
C ILE A 27 4.00 8.74 -14.63
N MET A 28 3.68 9.48 -15.69
CA MET A 28 3.83 9.03 -17.07
C MET A 28 5.20 9.42 -17.65
N ILE A 29 6.24 8.62 -17.39
CA ILE A 29 7.60 8.91 -17.90
C ILE A 29 7.72 8.61 -19.40
N TYR A 30 7.32 7.40 -19.85
CA TYR A 30 7.37 6.96 -21.26
C TYR A 30 6.02 6.53 -21.83
N HIS A 31 5.01 6.40 -20.97
CA HIS A 31 3.67 6.00 -21.38
C HIS A 31 2.94 7.21 -21.95
N GLN A 32 2.61 7.17 -23.25
CA GLN A 32 1.71 8.16 -23.85
C GLN A 32 0.27 7.65 -23.70
N PRO A 33 -0.63 8.41 -23.05
CA PRO A 33 -2.01 8.00 -22.88
C PRO A 33 -2.71 7.96 -24.24
N THR A 34 -3.23 6.80 -24.62
CA THR A 34 -3.85 6.59 -25.94
C THR A 34 -5.34 6.87 -25.91
N THR A 35 -5.97 6.69 -24.74
CA THR A 35 -7.43 6.82 -24.57
C THR A 35 -7.79 8.16 -23.94
N PHE A 36 -8.92 8.75 -24.35
CA PHE A 36 -9.47 9.97 -23.74
C PHE A 36 -9.56 9.88 -22.20
N TRP A 37 -9.96 8.72 -21.69
CA TRP A 37 -10.05 8.44 -20.25
C TRP A 37 -8.69 8.58 -19.54
N GLU A 38 -7.62 8.04 -20.12
CA GLU A 38 -6.27 8.12 -19.55
C GLU A 38 -5.71 9.54 -19.59
N LYS A 39 -6.04 10.30 -20.64
CA LYS A 39 -5.50 11.65 -20.84
C LYS A 39 -6.17 12.70 -19.97
N ARG A 40 -7.49 12.58 -19.74
CA ARG A 40 -8.28 13.65 -19.10
C ARG A 40 -8.93 13.23 -17.78
N CYS A 41 -9.52 12.03 -17.71
CA CYS A 41 -10.31 11.62 -16.55
C CYS A 41 -9.44 11.03 -15.43
N ARG A 42 -8.56 10.08 -15.76
CA ARG A 42 -7.70 9.38 -14.82
C ARG A 42 -6.80 10.30 -13.97
N PRO A 43 -6.05 11.27 -14.53
CA PRO A 43 -5.23 12.19 -13.73
C PRO A 43 -6.08 13.01 -12.76
N TYR A 44 -7.25 13.49 -13.22
CA TYR A 44 -8.15 14.26 -12.39
C TYR A 44 -8.71 13.44 -11.23
N ILE A 45 -9.13 12.19 -11.49
CA ILE A 45 -9.61 11.27 -10.45
C ILE A 45 -8.53 10.99 -9.40
N VAL A 46 -7.27 10.78 -9.82
CA VAL A 46 -6.16 10.53 -8.89
C VAL A 46 -5.88 11.76 -8.04
N VAL A 47 -5.80 12.95 -8.65
CA VAL A 47 -5.57 14.20 -7.91
C VAL A 47 -6.72 14.48 -6.93
N CYS A 48 -7.97 14.35 -7.35
CA CYS A 48 -9.13 14.52 -6.48
C CYS A 48 -9.13 13.51 -5.31
N SER A 49 -8.77 12.25 -5.57
CA SER A 49 -8.66 11.23 -4.53
C SER A 49 -7.59 11.59 -3.49
N VAL A 50 -6.41 12.04 -3.95
CA VAL A 50 -5.31 12.47 -3.06
C VAL A 50 -5.70 13.69 -2.24
N VAL A 51 -6.32 14.70 -2.86
CA VAL A 51 -6.77 15.92 -2.16
C VAL A 51 -7.83 15.59 -1.11
N THR A 52 -8.81 14.75 -1.46
CA THR A 52 -9.85 14.31 -0.52
C THR A 52 -9.25 13.55 0.65
N TYR A 53 -8.31 12.64 0.38
CA TYR A 53 -7.60 11.88 1.40
C TYR A 53 -6.81 12.78 2.37
N ILE A 54 -6.02 13.71 1.85
CA ILE A 54 -5.23 14.63 2.69
C ILE A 54 -6.13 15.58 3.48
N SER A 55 -7.21 16.07 2.88
CA SER A 55 -8.18 16.93 3.58
C SER A 55 -8.82 16.18 4.76
N SER A 56 -9.25 14.93 4.52
CA SER A 56 -9.79 14.06 5.57
C SER A 56 -8.78 13.82 6.70
N LEU A 57 -7.53 13.50 6.35
CA LEU A 57 -6.48 13.26 7.34
C LEU A 57 -6.13 14.52 8.14
N THR A 58 -6.15 15.69 7.49
CA THR A 58 -5.91 16.99 8.14
C THR A 58 -7.03 17.32 9.12
N MET A 59 -8.30 17.05 8.76
CA MET A 59 -9.44 17.20 9.66
C MET A 59 -9.31 16.28 10.87
N TYR A 60 -9.00 15.01 10.65
CA TYR A 60 -8.82 14.04 11.73
C TYR A 60 -7.69 14.43 12.69
N LEU A 61 -6.54 14.85 12.16
CA LEU A 61 -5.42 15.37 12.95
C LEU A 61 -5.82 16.63 13.75
N GLY A 62 -6.61 17.52 13.14
CA GLY A 62 -7.15 18.71 13.81
C GLY A 62 -8.03 18.37 15.01
N ASN A 63 -8.88 17.36 14.90
CA ASN A 63 -9.75 16.91 16.00
C ASN A 63 -8.93 16.27 17.14
N VAL A 64 -7.86 15.53 16.81
CA VAL A 64 -6.92 14.98 17.81
C VAL A 64 -6.22 16.12 18.57
N PHE A 65 -5.72 17.16 17.88
CA PHE A 65 -5.07 18.30 18.54
C PHE A 65 -6.02 19.18 19.35
N ARG A 66 -7.30 19.23 19.00
CA ARG A 66 -8.35 19.91 19.78
C ARG A 66 -8.72 19.17 21.07
N GLY A 67 -8.18 17.97 21.29
CA GLY A 67 -8.47 17.14 22.46
C GLY A 67 -9.81 16.41 22.39
N GLU A 68 -10.43 16.35 21.20
CA GLU A 68 -11.69 15.64 20.98
C GLU A 68 -11.48 14.12 20.86
N LEU A 69 -10.23 13.66 20.65
CA LEU A 69 -9.83 12.24 20.58
C LEU A 69 -8.67 11.92 21.54
N GLN A 70 -8.42 10.62 21.78
CA GLN A 70 -7.40 10.16 22.71
C GLN A 70 -5.98 10.49 22.24
N LEU A 71 -5.13 10.98 23.15
CA LEU A 71 -3.71 11.32 22.91
C LEU A 71 -2.87 10.15 22.38
N THR A 72 -3.27 8.91 22.65
CA THR A 72 -2.63 7.70 22.12
C THR A 72 -2.77 7.56 20.60
N GLU A 73 -3.82 8.11 20.01
CA GLU A 73 -4.01 8.10 18.55
C GLU A 73 -3.06 9.08 17.83
N LEU A 74 -2.60 10.12 18.52
CA LEU A 74 -1.73 11.16 17.94
C LEU A 74 -0.47 10.58 17.30
N ALA A 75 0.20 9.64 17.97
CA ALA A 75 1.46 9.06 17.48
C ALA A 75 1.24 8.30 16.15
N TYR A 76 0.13 7.58 16.03
CA TYR A 76 -0.23 6.88 14.79
C TYR A 76 -0.61 7.88 13.69
N VAL A 77 -1.49 8.84 13.98
CA VAL A 77 -2.01 9.78 12.98
C VAL A 77 -0.92 10.68 12.43
N VAL A 78 -0.03 11.19 13.28
CA VAL A 78 1.12 12.01 12.86
C VAL A 78 2.04 11.20 11.96
N SER A 79 2.29 9.93 12.29
CA SER A 79 3.14 9.05 11.48
C SER A 79 2.54 8.81 10.09
N VAL A 80 1.23 8.51 10.03
CA VAL A 80 0.51 8.36 8.75
C VAL A 80 0.57 9.65 7.95
N TYR A 81 0.29 10.79 8.58
CA TYR A 81 0.33 12.11 7.93
C TYR A 81 1.71 12.42 7.33
N MET A 82 2.78 12.19 8.08
CA MET A 82 4.16 12.41 7.61
C MET A 82 4.51 11.52 6.41
N VAL A 83 4.17 10.23 6.46
CA VAL A 83 4.40 9.30 5.35
C VAL A 83 3.62 9.70 4.10
N SER A 84 2.37 10.14 4.25
CA SER A 84 1.54 10.61 3.14
C SER A 84 2.12 11.86 2.48
N ILE A 85 2.56 12.85 3.27
CA ILE A 85 3.22 14.05 2.73
C ILE A 85 4.52 13.69 2.00
N GLN A 86 5.34 12.79 2.56
CA GLN A 86 6.56 12.31 1.88
C GLN A 86 6.25 11.64 0.54
N ALA A 87 5.19 10.84 0.45
CA ALA A 87 4.79 10.18 -0.79
C ALA A 87 4.37 11.22 -1.85
N ILE A 88 3.61 12.25 -1.46
CA ILE A 88 3.20 13.33 -2.35
C ILE A 88 4.40 14.14 -2.83
N LEU A 89 5.33 14.48 -1.93
CA LEU A 89 6.56 15.21 -2.30
C LEU A 89 7.39 14.41 -3.31
N LYS A 90 7.61 13.10 -3.07
CA LYS A 90 8.32 12.23 -4.02
C LYS A 90 7.62 12.15 -5.37
N ALA A 91 6.30 12.02 -5.38
CA ALA A 91 5.51 12.00 -6.62
C ALA A 91 5.63 13.33 -7.38
N ALA A 92 5.52 14.46 -6.68
CA ALA A 92 5.68 15.79 -7.26
C ALA A 92 7.08 15.97 -7.88
N ILE A 93 8.14 15.63 -7.11
CA ILE A 93 9.53 15.68 -7.60
C ILE A 93 9.70 14.80 -8.85
N ALA A 94 9.14 13.59 -8.87
CA ALA A 94 9.22 12.70 -10.04
C ALA A 94 8.48 13.27 -11.26
N ILE A 95 7.33 13.91 -11.06
CA ILE A 95 6.56 14.56 -12.15
C ILE A 95 7.34 15.75 -12.71
N PHE A 96 7.87 16.63 -11.86
CA PHE A 96 8.63 17.80 -12.30
C PHE A 96 9.91 17.42 -13.03
N ASN A 97 10.59 16.36 -12.59
CA ASN A 97 11.84 15.91 -13.20
C ASN A 97 11.62 14.78 -14.22
N THR A 98 10.40 14.60 -14.75
CA THR A 98 10.09 13.50 -15.68
C THR A 98 10.98 13.54 -16.93
N ASN A 99 11.28 14.73 -17.47
CA ASN A 99 12.14 14.86 -18.65
C ASN A 99 13.61 14.50 -18.34
N GLU A 100 14.11 14.90 -17.16
CA GLU A 100 15.47 14.58 -16.74
C GLU A 100 15.62 13.08 -16.46
N ILE A 101 14.66 12.48 -15.75
CA ILE A 101 14.60 11.03 -15.52
C ILE A 101 14.58 10.28 -16.85
N ARG A 102 13.82 10.80 -17.84
CA ARG A 102 13.79 10.24 -19.21
C ARG A 102 15.17 10.31 -19.88
N SER A 103 15.86 11.45 -19.82
CA SER A 103 17.20 11.61 -20.39
C SER A 103 18.19 10.63 -19.75
N ILE A 104 18.17 10.51 -18.42
CA ILE A 104 19.04 9.59 -17.67
C ILE A 104 18.80 8.14 -18.10
N ILE A 105 17.53 7.72 -18.23
CA ILE A 105 17.19 6.36 -18.67
C ILE A 105 17.67 6.10 -20.10
N GLN A 106 17.51 7.08 -21.00
CA GLN A 106 18.01 6.96 -22.39
C GLN A 106 19.52 6.89 -22.46
N GLU A 107 20.24 7.78 -21.78
CA GLU A 107 21.70 7.80 -21.75
C GLU A 107 22.26 6.50 -21.16
N LEU A 108 21.71 6.03 -20.04
CA LEU A 108 22.09 4.75 -19.44
C LEU A 108 21.82 3.56 -20.38
N GLY A 109 20.69 3.57 -21.08
CA GLY A 109 20.34 2.55 -22.05
C GLY A 109 21.25 2.53 -23.27
N CYS A 110 21.62 3.70 -23.81
CA CYS A 110 22.55 3.82 -24.94
C CYS A 110 23.98 3.40 -24.56
N MET A 111 24.40 3.68 -23.32
CA MET A 111 25.68 3.21 -22.78
C MET A 111 25.66 1.73 -22.35
N TRP A 112 24.50 1.07 -22.39
CA TRP A 112 24.36 -0.31 -21.92
C TRP A 112 25.04 -1.28 -22.88
N ARG A 113 26.22 -1.76 -22.49
CA ARG A 113 27.00 -2.71 -23.28
C ARG A 113 26.36 -4.10 -23.26
N THR A 114 26.12 -4.64 -24.44
CA THR A 114 25.69 -6.03 -24.68
C THR A 114 26.75 -6.88 -25.36
N GLN A 115 27.67 -6.25 -26.11
CA GLN A 115 28.74 -6.89 -26.88
C GLN A 115 30.11 -6.45 -26.35
N ASP A 116 31.17 -7.18 -26.74
CA ASP A 116 32.57 -6.90 -26.39
C ASP A 116 32.84 -6.79 -24.87
N LEU A 117 32.25 -7.70 -24.09
CA LEU A 117 32.47 -7.80 -22.64
C LEU A 117 33.40 -8.98 -22.33
N THR A 118 34.33 -8.80 -21.40
CA THR A 118 35.11 -9.93 -20.88
C THR A 118 34.24 -10.84 -20.02
N GLU A 119 34.63 -12.11 -19.87
CA GLU A 119 33.90 -13.07 -19.03
C GLU A 119 33.74 -12.59 -17.58
N GLU A 120 34.76 -11.92 -17.03
CA GLU A 120 34.70 -11.30 -15.71
C GLU A 120 33.65 -10.16 -15.64
N GLN A 121 33.59 -9.30 -16.66
CA GLN A 121 32.60 -8.22 -16.73
C GLN A 121 31.17 -8.76 -16.85
N ILE A 122 30.97 -9.82 -17.64
CA ILE A 122 29.68 -10.51 -17.78
C ILE A 122 29.24 -11.07 -16.42
N ASN A 123 30.14 -11.77 -15.71
CA ASN A 123 29.84 -12.34 -14.39
C ASN A 123 29.49 -11.26 -13.37
N LYS A 124 30.22 -10.14 -13.35
CA LYS A 124 29.93 -9.01 -12.46
C LYS A 124 28.58 -8.36 -12.76
N LYS A 125 28.27 -8.12 -14.03
CA LYS A 125 26.97 -7.58 -14.49
C LYS A 125 25.82 -8.51 -14.10
N ASN A 126 25.95 -9.81 -14.38
CA ASN A 126 24.94 -10.80 -14.04
C ASN A 126 24.70 -10.90 -12.53
N ALA A 127 25.76 -10.81 -11.72
CA ALA A 127 25.63 -10.78 -10.26
C ALA A 127 24.83 -9.55 -9.78
N GLN A 128 25.07 -8.37 -10.36
CA GLN A 128 24.32 -7.15 -10.03
C GLN A 128 22.85 -7.23 -10.46
N LEU A 129 22.58 -7.70 -11.67
CA LEU A 129 21.21 -7.91 -12.16
C LEU A 129 20.45 -8.94 -11.34
N LYS A 130 21.11 -10.02 -10.93
CA LYS A 130 20.53 -11.03 -10.02
C LYS A 130 20.13 -10.42 -8.69
N ARG A 131 20.97 -9.55 -8.10
CA ARG A 131 20.64 -8.83 -6.85
C ARG A 131 19.44 -7.91 -7.04
N LEU A 132 19.38 -7.16 -8.14
CA LEU A 132 18.24 -6.29 -8.45
C LEU A 132 16.93 -7.08 -8.61
N LYS A 133 16.95 -8.16 -9.40
CA LYS A 133 15.80 -9.05 -9.59
C LYS A 133 15.35 -9.69 -8.27
N PHE A 134 16.29 -10.07 -7.41
CA PHE A 134 16.00 -10.55 -6.07
C PHE A 134 15.29 -9.49 -5.21
N CYS A 135 15.79 -8.25 -5.19
CA CYS A 135 15.11 -7.16 -4.48
C CYS A 135 13.68 -6.94 -4.97
N TYR A 136 13.44 -6.93 -6.29
CA TYR A 136 12.08 -6.82 -6.83
C TYR A 136 11.18 -7.98 -6.44
N ALA A 137 11.69 -9.21 -6.45
CA ALA A 137 10.94 -10.37 -6.00
C ALA A 137 10.55 -10.25 -4.52
N VAL A 138 11.49 -9.82 -3.66
CA VAL A 138 11.24 -9.56 -2.24
C VAL A 138 10.20 -8.48 -2.05
N PHE A 139 10.33 -7.33 -2.72
CA PHE A 139 9.34 -6.25 -2.63
C PHE A 139 7.94 -6.73 -3.03
N ARG A 140 7.82 -7.50 -4.13
CA ARG A 140 6.53 -8.05 -4.56
C ARG A 140 5.90 -8.95 -3.50
N ILE A 141 6.70 -9.78 -2.84
CA ILE A 141 6.26 -10.66 -1.76
C ILE A 141 5.80 -9.83 -0.55
N VAL A 142 6.59 -8.82 -0.15
CA VAL A 142 6.23 -7.91 0.95
C VAL A 142 4.90 -7.20 0.68
N TYR A 143 4.71 -6.65 -0.52
CA TYR A 143 3.45 -6.00 -0.88
C TYR A 143 2.25 -6.96 -0.84
N PHE A 144 2.44 -8.22 -1.24
CA PHE A 144 1.40 -9.23 -1.15
C PHE A 144 0.99 -9.51 0.31
N PHE A 145 1.97 -9.70 1.20
CA PHE A 145 1.70 -9.90 2.63
C PHE A 145 1.05 -8.67 3.28
N LEU A 146 1.52 -7.46 2.95
CA LEU A 146 0.93 -6.22 3.44
C LEU A 146 -0.54 -6.08 3.01
N GLY A 147 -0.89 -6.50 1.80
CA GLY A 147 -2.27 -6.54 1.33
C GLY A 147 -3.17 -7.46 2.15
N MET A 148 -2.65 -8.63 2.57
CA MET A 148 -3.36 -9.55 3.45
C MET A 148 -3.59 -8.97 4.86
N GLU A 149 -2.61 -8.25 5.39
CA GLU A 149 -2.75 -7.55 6.68
C GLU A 149 -3.81 -6.45 6.63
N PHE A 150 -3.83 -5.64 5.56
CA PHE A 150 -4.88 -4.62 5.38
C PHE A 150 -6.27 -5.22 5.25
N LEU A 151 -6.40 -6.37 4.57
CA LEU A 151 -7.67 -7.08 4.48
C LEU A 151 -8.14 -7.54 5.87
N MET A 152 -7.24 -8.12 6.67
CA MET A 152 -7.54 -8.52 8.06
C MET A 152 -8.04 -7.33 8.88
N ILE A 153 -7.29 -6.23 8.90
CA ILE A 153 -7.65 -5.00 9.64
C ILE A 153 -9.02 -4.48 9.20
N SER A 154 -9.28 -4.45 7.89
CA SER A 154 -10.55 -3.98 7.33
C SER A 154 -11.73 -4.85 7.76
N LEU A 155 -11.57 -6.18 7.74
CA LEU A 155 -12.60 -7.11 8.18
C LEU A 155 -12.88 -7.00 9.68
N CYS A 156 -11.84 -6.89 10.50
CA CYS A 156 -11.98 -6.65 11.94
C CYS A 156 -12.69 -5.33 12.23
N SER A 157 -12.33 -4.24 11.53
CA SER A 157 -12.98 -2.94 11.67
C SER A 157 -14.45 -2.98 11.27
N ASN A 158 -14.79 -3.65 10.17
CA ASN A 158 -16.18 -3.80 9.72
C ASN A 158 -17.00 -4.63 10.71
N LEU A 159 -16.43 -5.70 11.27
CA LEU A 159 -17.06 -6.53 12.27
C LEU A 159 -17.32 -5.74 13.57
N ALA A 160 -16.31 -4.98 14.05
CA ALA A 160 -16.46 -4.10 15.20
C ALA A 160 -17.57 -3.07 14.97
N THR A 161 -17.59 -2.42 13.80
CA THR A 161 -18.65 -1.49 13.41
C THR A 161 -20.03 -2.14 13.44
N ALA A 162 -20.16 -3.38 12.93
CA ALA A 162 -21.42 -4.10 12.94
C ALA A 162 -21.90 -4.44 14.37
N PHE A 163 -20.98 -4.74 15.29
CA PHE A 163 -21.31 -4.92 16.71
C PHE A 163 -21.73 -3.60 17.37
N THR A 164 -21.07 -2.48 17.07
CA THR A 164 -21.45 -1.15 17.57
C THR A 164 -22.85 -0.77 17.10
N LEU A 165 -23.16 -0.94 15.82
CA LEU A 165 -24.50 -0.67 15.29
C LEU A 165 -25.58 -1.57 15.92
N LEU A 166 -25.24 -2.85 16.16
CA LEU A 166 -26.15 -3.76 16.85
C LEU A 166 -26.40 -3.33 18.31
N GLN A 167 -25.38 -2.81 18.99
CA GLN A 167 -25.50 -2.27 20.34
C GLN A 167 -26.42 -1.04 20.37
N GLU A 168 -26.29 -0.14 19.40
CA GLU A 168 -27.19 1.02 19.23
C GLU A 168 -28.63 0.56 18.94
N ASP A 169 -28.81 -0.39 18.01
CA ASP A 169 -30.12 -0.95 17.70
C ASP A 169 -30.77 -1.54 18.97
N LEU A 170 -30.01 -2.26 19.80
CA LEU A 170 -30.50 -2.85 21.05
C LEU A 170 -30.95 -1.78 22.06
N GLN A 171 -30.22 -0.67 22.19
CA GLN A 171 -30.58 0.45 23.06
C GLN A 171 -31.87 1.15 22.62
N SER A 172 -32.17 1.15 21.32
CA SER A 172 -33.37 1.77 20.75
C SER A 172 -34.65 0.94 20.91
N VAL A 173 -34.54 -0.36 21.24
CA VAL A 173 -35.69 -1.27 21.31
C VAL A 173 -36.51 -1.05 22.58
N LYS A 174 -37.81 -0.81 22.41
CA LYS A 174 -38.78 -0.75 23.51
C LYS A 174 -39.31 -2.17 23.85
N PRO A 175 -39.52 -2.50 25.14
CA PRO A 175 -40.06 -3.80 25.53
C PRO A 175 -41.54 -3.93 25.11
N GLN A 176 -41.86 -4.88 24.24
CA GLN A 176 -43.23 -5.28 23.88
C GLN A 176 -43.38 -6.81 23.95
N PRO A 177 -44.60 -7.32 24.24
CA PRO A 177 -44.83 -8.74 24.52
C PRO A 177 -44.59 -9.70 23.32
N ASN A 178 -44.49 -9.19 22.09
CA ASN A 178 -44.12 -9.98 20.91
C ASN A 178 -43.04 -9.26 20.07
N ASN A 179 -41.85 -9.15 20.64
CA ASN A 179 -40.75 -8.40 20.05
C ASN A 179 -40.05 -9.18 18.92
N ILE A 180 -40.69 -9.22 17.74
CA ILE A 180 -40.09 -9.70 16.48
C ILE A 180 -38.74 -8.99 16.22
N ALA A 181 -38.65 -7.69 16.57
CA ALA A 181 -37.41 -6.90 16.48
C ALA A 181 -36.29 -7.40 17.40
N LEU A 182 -36.61 -7.84 18.62
CA LEU A 182 -35.61 -8.44 19.51
C LEU A 182 -35.12 -9.78 18.96
N LYS A 183 -36.04 -10.59 18.42
CA LYS A 183 -35.69 -11.88 17.80
C LYS A 183 -34.77 -11.71 16.59
N SER A 184 -35.01 -10.70 15.74
CA SER A 184 -34.14 -10.39 14.60
C SER A 184 -32.77 -9.85 15.04
N LEU A 185 -32.70 -9.07 16.13
CA LEU A 185 -31.44 -8.61 16.71
C LEU A 185 -30.60 -9.78 17.27
N ILE A 186 -31.22 -10.70 17.99
CA ILE A 186 -30.54 -11.90 18.50
C ILE A 186 -30.00 -12.75 17.34
N ALA A 187 -30.77 -12.91 16.26
CA ALA A 187 -30.31 -13.62 15.06
C ALA A 187 -29.11 -12.92 14.40
N ARG A 188 -29.12 -11.58 14.30
CA ARG A 188 -27.98 -10.79 13.78
C ARG A 188 -26.75 -10.93 14.68
N HIS A 189 -26.93 -10.83 16.00
CA HIS A 189 -25.86 -11.03 16.99
C HIS A 189 -25.19 -12.40 16.84
N GLN A 190 -25.97 -13.47 16.79
CA GLN A 190 -25.46 -14.83 16.63
C GLN A 190 -24.69 -15.00 15.31
N LYS A 191 -25.17 -14.38 14.23
CA LYS A 191 -24.46 -14.38 12.94
C LYS A 191 -23.12 -13.62 13.03
N LEU A 192 -23.08 -12.47 13.69
CA LEU A 192 -21.83 -11.71 13.90
C LEU A 192 -20.83 -12.49 14.74
N ILE A 193 -21.27 -13.17 15.81
CA ILE A 193 -20.39 -14.08 16.58
C ILE A 193 -19.82 -15.17 15.69
N SER A 194 -20.65 -15.82 14.88
CA SER A 194 -20.18 -16.88 13.98
C SER A 194 -19.15 -16.35 12.98
N LEU A 195 -19.36 -15.17 12.41
CA LEU A 195 -18.40 -14.52 11.52
C LEU A 195 -17.10 -14.14 12.26
N SER A 196 -17.20 -13.66 13.50
CA SER A 196 -16.03 -13.36 14.35
C SER A 196 -15.17 -14.59 14.58
N LEU A 197 -15.78 -15.74 14.89
CA LEU A 197 -15.06 -16.99 15.12
C LEU A 197 -14.40 -17.52 13.85
N GLN A 198 -15.07 -17.37 12.68
CA GLN A 198 -14.46 -17.74 11.40
C GLN A 198 -13.28 -16.84 11.05
N LEU A 199 -13.42 -15.54 11.29
CA LEU A 199 -12.36 -14.56 11.07
C LEU A 199 -11.13 -14.87 11.92
N ASP A 200 -11.36 -15.13 13.22
CA ASP A 200 -10.32 -15.48 14.17
C ASP A 200 -9.57 -16.76 13.75
N ASN A 201 -10.28 -17.84 13.42
CA ASN A 201 -9.64 -19.09 12.99
C ASN A 201 -8.79 -18.95 11.70
N VAL A 202 -9.15 -18.01 10.81
CA VAL A 202 -8.37 -17.73 9.59
C VAL A 202 -7.14 -16.88 9.92
N PHE A 203 -7.31 -15.81 10.69
CA PHE A 203 -6.27 -14.80 10.87
C PHE A 203 -5.37 -15.04 12.10
N ASP A 204 -5.77 -15.83 13.08
CA ASP A 204 -4.96 -16.16 14.26
C ASP A 204 -3.62 -16.81 13.85
N LYS A 205 -3.64 -17.71 12.87
CA LYS A 205 -2.43 -18.31 12.30
C LYS A 205 -1.53 -17.27 11.62
N VAL A 206 -2.12 -16.30 10.94
CA VAL A 206 -1.39 -15.21 10.27
C VAL A 206 -0.75 -14.30 11.32
N ILE A 207 -1.51 -13.91 12.33
CA ILE A 207 -1.04 -13.10 13.46
C ILE A 207 0.11 -13.81 14.19
N PHE A 208 -0.02 -15.10 14.46
CA PHE A 208 1.02 -15.89 15.12
C PHE A 208 2.34 -15.89 14.33
N VAL A 209 2.27 -16.13 13.02
CA VAL A 209 3.47 -16.11 12.15
C VAL A 209 4.07 -14.71 12.12
N ASN A 210 3.26 -13.67 12.01
CA ASN A 210 3.73 -12.28 11.98
C ASN A 210 4.41 -11.88 13.30
N LEU A 211 3.80 -12.19 14.44
CA LEU A 211 4.35 -11.87 15.77
C LEU A 211 5.65 -12.62 16.04
N THR A 212 5.68 -13.93 15.76
CA THR A 212 6.91 -14.74 15.93
C THR A 212 8.02 -14.29 14.97
N SER A 213 7.67 -13.97 13.72
CA SER A 213 8.64 -13.48 12.74
C SER A 213 9.18 -12.09 13.09
N ALA A 214 8.38 -11.18 13.66
CA ALA A 214 8.84 -9.87 14.11
C ALA A 214 9.68 -9.93 15.39
N ALA A 215 9.37 -10.86 16.30
CA ALA A 215 10.13 -11.04 17.55
C ALA A 215 11.60 -11.40 17.29
N VAL A 216 11.88 -12.24 16.28
CA VAL A 216 13.25 -12.70 15.99
C VAL A 216 14.20 -11.54 15.64
N PRO A 217 13.92 -10.67 14.64
CA PRO A 217 14.74 -9.49 14.35
C PRO A 217 14.82 -8.50 15.52
N LEU A 218 13.73 -8.28 16.27
CA LEU A 218 13.74 -7.41 17.44
C LEU A 218 14.73 -7.89 18.51
N CYS A 219 14.83 -9.20 18.72
CA CYS A 219 15.85 -9.80 19.60
C CYS A 219 17.28 -9.54 19.10
N PHE A 220 17.53 -9.67 17.79
CA PHE A 220 18.84 -9.37 17.20
C PHE A 220 19.19 -7.88 17.25
N PHE A 221 18.23 -6.98 16.99
CA PHE A 221 18.44 -5.54 17.13
C PHE A 221 18.70 -5.16 18.60
N GLY A 222 17.99 -5.76 19.56
CA GLY A 222 18.24 -5.56 20.98
C GLY A 222 19.61 -6.07 21.44
N PHE A 223 20.10 -7.17 20.85
CA PHE A 223 21.47 -7.65 21.07
C PHE A 223 22.52 -6.73 20.45
N SER A 224 22.29 -6.24 19.22
CA SER A 224 23.20 -5.36 18.50
C SER A 224 23.26 -3.92 19.05
N ALA A 225 22.25 -3.49 19.80
CA ALA A 225 22.19 -2.17 20.44
C ALA A 225 22.90 -2.13 21.82
N LYS A 226 23.41 -3.26 22.29
CA LYS A 226 24.32 -3.38 23.45
C LYS A 226 25.76 -3.46 22.99
#